data_AF-A0AAU4WZC8-F1
#
_entry.id   AF-A0AAU4WZC8-F1
#
_cell.length_a   1.000
_cell.length_b   1.000
_cell.length_c   1.000
_cell.angle_alpha   90.00
_cell.angle_beta   90.00
_cell.angle_gamma   90.00
#
_symmetry.space_group_name_H-M   'P 1'
#
loop_
_entity.id
_entity.type
_entity.pdbx_description
1 polymer ?
#
loop_
_entity_poly.entity_id
_entity_poly.type
_entity_poly.pdbx_seq_one_letter_code
_entity_poly.pdbx_strand_id
1 'polypeptide(L)'
;MNTPVDPYAVPDHLATRFLQVKRMMEALQAPNPPQFFVLLTRYVIEGEPYAATAVTVSAATPHLVQTQTGFACDATFPPHLLRPHARQGKLQRKGTVTVRLEVLLEDILQIVPSGLGG
;
A
#
# COMPACT_ATOMS: atom_id res chain seq x y z
N MET A 1 16.41 -8.28 -4.93
CA MET A 1 16.44 -7.89 -6.35
C MET A 1 15.06 -7.33 -6.67
N ASN A 2 14.96 -6.04 -7.03
CA ASN A 2 13.69 -5.47 -7.49
C ASN A 2 13.52 -5.86 -8.96
N THR A 3 12.61 -6.79 -9.24
CA THR A 3 12.20 -7.10 -10.62
C THR A 3 11.59 -5.85 -11.23
N PRO A 4 12.03 -5.39 -12.42
CA PRO A 4 11.41 -4.25 -13.07
C PRO A 4 9.91 -4.51 -13.27
N VAL A 5 9.11 -3.49 -12.99
CA VAL A 5 7.66 -3.55 -13.20
C VAL A 5 7.41 -3.47 -14.70
N ASP A 6 6.84 -4.52 -15.29
CA ASP A 6 6.47 -4.56 -16.70
C ASP A 6 5.05 -3.99 -16.87
N PRO A 7 4.88 -2.80 -17.46
CA PRO A 7 3.57 -2.19 -17.64
C PRO A 7 2.68 -2.97 -18.64
N TYR A 8 3.26 -3.82 -19.49
CA TYR A 8 2.51 -4.62 -20.47
C TYR A 8 1.95 -5.92 -19.88
N ALA A 9 2.39 -6.30 -18.68
CA ALA A 9 1.86 -7.46 -17.95
C ALA A 9 0.58 -7.12 -17.15
N VAL A 10 0.20 -5.84 -17.08
CA VAL A 10 -0.99 -5.38 -16.34
C VAL A 10 -2.23 -5.55 -17.22
N PRO A 11 -3.30 -6.23 -16.75
CA PRO A 11 -4.55 -6.33 -17.50
C PRO A 11 -5.14 -4.96 -17.84
N ASP A 12 -5.68 -4.78 -19.05
CA ASP A 12 -6.18 -3.48 -19.54
C ASP A 12 -7.15 -2.78 -18.57
N HIS A 13 -8.05 -3.54 -17.94
CA HIS A 13 -9.03 -3.01 -16.98
C HIS A 13 -8.40 -2.49 -15.66
N LEU A 14 -7.13 -2.80 -15.41
CA LEU A 14 -6.35 -2.33 -14.26
C LEU A 14 -5.30 -1.29 -14.63
N ALA A 15 -5.04 -1.05 -15.93
CA ALA A 15 -4.01 -0.13 -16.41
C ALA A 15 -4.18 1.29 -15.85
N THR A 16 -5.43 1.78 -15.75
CA THR A 16 -5.72 3.09 -15.16
C THR A 16 -5.27 3.18 -13.70
N ARG A 17 -5.60 2.16 -12.89
CA ARG A 17 -5.22 2.09 -11.46
C ARG A 17 -3.71 1.97 -11.30
N PHE A 18 -3.08 1.16 -12.15
CA PHE A 18 -1.63 1.03 -12.18
C PHE A 18 -0.94 2.37 -12.43
N LEU A 19 -1.43 3.15 -13.39
CA LEU A 19 -0.90 4.48 -13.67
C LEU A 19 -1.18 5.46 -12.52
N GLN A 20 -2.33 5.37 -11.86
CA GLN A 20 -2.64 6.19 -10.67
C GLN A 20 -1.68 5.89 -9.51
N VAL A 21 -1.38 4.61 -9.24
CA VAL A 21 -0.37 4.21 -8.26
C VAL A 21 1.00 4.76 -8.66
N LYS A 22 1.41 4.61 -9.92
CA LYS A 22 2.68 5.18 -10.40
C LYS A 22 2.78 6.69 -10.15
N ARG A 23 1.74 7.45 -10.51
CA ARG A 23 1.68 8.90 -10.30
C ARG A 23 1.71 9.28 -8.83
N MET A 24 1.03 8.52 -7.97
CA MET A 24 1.11 8.69 -6.52
C MET A 24 2.55 8.54 -6.05
N MET A 25 3.24 7.48 -6.46
CA MET A 25 4.63 7.19 -6.09
C MET A 25 5.60 8.28 -6.57
N GLU A 26 5.41 8.79 -7.78
CA GLU A 26 6.18 9.91 -8.33
C GLU A 26 5.94 11.21 -7.54
N ALA A 27 4.69 11.51 -7.18
CA ALA A 27 4.34 12.69 -6.39
C ALA A 27 4.96 12.68 -4.99
N LEU A 28 5.15 11.50 -4.40
CA LEU A 28 5.82 11.33 -3.11
C LEU A 28 7.33 11.66 -3.14
N GLN A 29 7.93 11.78 -4.33
CA GLN A 29 9.33 12.19 -4.49
C GLN A 29 9.50 13.72 -4.61
N ALA A 30 8.41 14.48 -4.63
CA ALA A 30 8.49 15.94 -4.71
C ALA A 30 9.11 16.55 -3.43
N PRO A 31 9.70 17.76 -3.49
CA PRO A 31 10.28 18.41 -2.31
C PRO A 31 9.29 18.62 -1.15
N ASN A 32 8.02 18.84 -1.48
CA ASN A 32 6.90 18.94 -0.53
C ASN A 32 5.87 17.86 -0.90
N PRO A 33 6.11 16.60 -0.53
CA PRO A 33 5.28 15.51 -1.00
C PRO A 33 3.90 15.55 -0.34
N PRO A 34 2.80 15.46 -1.11
CA PRO A 34 1.47 15.33 -0.53
C PRO A 34 1.35 13.99 0.20
N GLN A 35 0.42 13.92 1.14
CA GLN A 35 -0.08 12.65 1.66
C GLN A 35 -1.21 12.17 0.75
N PHE A 36 -1.45 10.86 0.68
CA PHE A 36 -2.55 10.27 -0.08
C PHE A 36 -3.41 9.40 0.82
N PHE A 37 -4.72 9.50 0.64
CA PHE A 37 -5.71 8.53 1.09
C PHE A 37 -6.04 7.59 -0.07
N VAL A 38 -5.72 6.32 0.09
CA VAL A 38 -6.07 5.27 -0.86
C VAL A 38 -7.28 4.55 -0.30
N LEU A 39 -8.43 4.72 -0.94
CA LEU A 39 -9.67 4.02 -0.59
C LEU A 39 -9.62 2.60 -1.15
N LEU A 40 -9.96 1.63 -0.29
CA LEU A 40 -9.80 0.21 -0.54
C LEU A 40 -11.09 -0.56 -0.23
N THR A 41 -11.23 -1.75 -0.80
CA THR A 41 -12.12 -2.80 -0.29
C THR A 41 -11.42 -3.68 0.76
N ARG A 42 -10.12 -3.91 0.59
CA ARG A 42 -9.25 -4.72 1.46
C ARG A 42 -7.77 -4.45 1.17
N TYR A 43 -6.91 -4.97 2.03
CA TYR A 43 -5.48 -5.16 1.76
C TYR A 43 -5.06 -6.58 2.15
N VAL A 44 -3.86 -6.99 1.74
CA VAL A 44 -3.28 -8.30 2.04
C VAL A 44 -2.11 -8.13 3.00
N ILE A 45 -2.03 -8.95 4.04
CA ILE A 45 -0.87 -9.05 4.93
C ILE A 45 -0.40 -10.51 4.90
N GLU A 46 0.83 -10.74 4.46
CA GLU A 46 1.45 -12.07 4.40
C GLU A 46 0.56 -13.13 3.70
N GLY A 47 -0.09 -12.73 2.59
CA GLY A 47 -0.99 -13.59 1.81
C GLY A 47 -2.43 -13.69 2.35
N GLU A 48 -2.74 -13.08 3.48
CA GLU A 48 -4.09 -13.09 4.05
C GLU A 48 -4.84 -11.77 3.79
N PRO A 49 -6.10 -11.79 3.31
CA PRO A 49 -6.88 -10.58 3.11
C PRO A 49 -7.48 -10.07 4.43
N TYR A 50 -7.42 -8.76 4.62
CA TYR A 50 -8.00 -8.00 5.74
C TYR A 50 -8.93 -6.92 5.19
N ALA A 51 -10.12 -6.82 5.77
CA ALA A 51 -11.06 -5.77 5.42
C ALA A 51 -10.50 -4.40 5.81
N ALA A 52 -10.58 -3.44 4.89
CA ALA A 52 -10.06 -2.09 5.09
C ALA A 52 -10.82 -1.11 4.23
N THR A 53 -11.08 0.08 4.75
CA THR A 53 -11.73 1.16 4.00
C THR A 53 -10.72 2.09 3.33
N ALA A 54 -9.56 2.28 3.95
CA ALA A 54 -8.52 3.13 3.42
C ALA A 54 -7.14 2.82 4.03
N VAL A 55 -6.08 3.21 3.31
CA VAL A 55 -4.74 3.38 3.85
C VAL A 55 -4.23 4.77 3.55
N THR A 56 -3.44 5.30 4.48
CA THR A 56 -2.71 6.55 4.29
C THR A 56 -1.31 6.25 3.78
N VAL A 57 -0.91 6.87 2.68
CA VAL A 57 0.43 6.72 2.08
C VAL A 57 1.09 8.10 2.02
N SER A 58 2.34 8.19 2.46
CA SER A 58 3.15 9.41 2.42
C SER A 58 4.60 9.09 2.13
N ALA A 59 5.45 10.12 1.99
CA ALA A 59 6.88 9.93 1.80
C ALA A 59 7.57 9.25 3.00
N ALA A 60 6.92 9.23 4.17
CA ALA A 60 7.40 8.54 5.36
C ALA A 60 7.00 7.04 5.38
N THR A 61 6.20 6.56 4.43
CA THR A 61 5.78 5.17 4.36
C THR A 61 6.97 4.27 4.03
N PRO A 62 7.39 3.37 4.94
CA PRO A 62 8.62 2.60 4.79
C PRO A 62 8.49 1.51 3.71
N HIS A 63 9.59 1.29 2.98
CA HIS A 63 9.71 0.27 1.93
C HIS A 63 8.56 0.24 0.93
N LEU A 64 7.99 1.42 0.64
CA LEU A 64 6.93 1.61 -0.33
C LEU A 64 7.46 1.37 -1.75
N VAL A 65 6.89 0.40 -2.45
CA VAL A 65 7.26 0.03 -3.82
C VAL A 65 6.02 -0.28 -4.64
N GLN A 66 6.05 0.10 -5.92
CA GLN A 66 5.04 -0.33 -6.87
C GLN A 66 5.34 -1.77 -7.29
N THR A 67 4.31 -2.60 -7.38
CA THR A 67 4.39 -3.98 -7.88
C THR A 67 3.60 -4.08 -9.19
N GLN A 68 3.69 -5.23 -9.88
CA GLN A 68 2.85 -5.48 -11.06
C GLN A 68 1.36 -5.56 -10.71
N THR A 69 1.05 -5.97 -9.48
CA THR A 69 -0.32 -6.19 -8.99
C THR A 69 -0.86 -5.05 -8.14
N GLY A 70 -0.08 -3.98 -7.91
CA GLY A 70 -0.49 -2.82 -7.10
C GLY A 70 0.69 -2.13 -6.43
N PHE A 71 0.70 -2.07 -5.10
CA PHE A 71 1.86 -1.59 -4.34
C PHE A 71 2.00 -2.33 -3.02
N ALA A 72 3.20 -2.28 -2.46
CA ALA A 72 3.51 -2.91 -1.20
C ALA A 72 4.35 -1.98 -0.32
N CYS A 73 4.13 -2.04 0.99
CA CYS A 73 4.87 -1.26 1.97
C CYS A 73 4.96 -1.99 3.32
N ASP A 74 5.75 -1.44 4.22
CA ASP A 74 5.76 -1.91 5.60
C ASP A 74 4.76 -1.08 6.42
N ALA A 75 3.95 -1.78 7.21
CA ALA A 75 2.92 -1.17 8.06
C ALA A 75 3.01 -1.73 9.48
N THR A 76 2.65 -0.91 10.47
CA THR A 76 2.66 -1.31 11.88
C THR A 76 1.23 -1.49 12.38
N PHE A 77 0.97 -2.65 12.99
CA PHE A 77 -0.34 -2.98 13.56
C PHE A 77 -0.22 -3.40 15.02
N PRO A 78 -1.22 -3.09 15.86
CA PRO A 78 -1.42 -3.77 17.12
C PRO A 78 -1.59 -5.29 16.91
N PRO A 79 -0.94 -6.15 17.74
CA PRO A 79 -0.98 -7.60 17.57
C PRO A 79 -2.38 -8.24 17.60
N HIS A 80 -3.37 -7.55 18.17
CA HIS A 80 -4.76 -8.03 18.28
C HIS A 80 -5.56 -7.79 16.99
N LEU A 81 -5.11 -6.88 16.11
CA LEU A 81 -5.71 -6.66 14.79
C LEU A 81 -5.16 -7.61 13.73
N LEU A 82 -4.05 -8.29 14.03
CA LEU A 82 -3.44 -9.29 13.16
C LEU A 82 -3.96 -10.69 13.53
N ARG A 83 -4.25 -11.49 12.50
CA ARG A 83 -4.50 -12.92 12.70
C ARG A 83 -3.23 -13.61 13.22
N PRO A 84 -3.35 -14.74 13.93
CA PRO A 84 -2.21 -15.42 14.55
C PRO A 84 -1.06 -15.72 13.58
N HIS A 85 -1.37 -16.08 12.34
CA HIS A 85 -0.38 -16.38 11.30
C HIS A 85 0.45 -15.13 10.92
N ALA A 86 -0.22 -13.99 10.68
CA ALA A 86 0.44 -12.74 10.27
C ALA A 86 1.43 -12.15 11.30
N ARG A 87 1.32 -12.54 12.59
CA ARG A 87 2.22 -12.14 13.68
C ARG A 87 3.25 -13.22 14.08
N GLN A 88 3.17 -14.42 13.52
CA GLN A 88 4.03 -15.53 13.90
C GLN A 88 5.49 -15.23 13.53
N GLY A 89 6.41 -15.44 14.48
CA GLY A 89 7.86 -15.21 14.27
C GLY A 89 8.29 -13.73 14.21
N LYS A 90 7.38 -12.77 14.36
CA LYS A 90 7.70 -11.33 14.30
C LYS A 90 7.92 -10.73 15.69
N LEU A 91 9.01 -9.96 15.82
CA LEU A 91 9.33 -9.24 17.07
C LEU A 91 8.34 -8.09 17.29
N GLN A 92 7.68 -8.09 18.44
CA GLN A 92 6.86 -6.97 18.87
C GLN A 92 7.78 -5.86 19.38
N ARG A 93 7.70 -4.67 18.78
CA ARG A 93 8.40 -3.48 19.25
C ARG A 93 7.37 -2.44 19.67
N LYS A 94 7.51 -1.94 20.90
CA LYS A 94 6.61 -0.91 21.47
C LYS A 94 5.12 -1.27 21.36
N GLY A 95 4.78 -2.56 21.52
CA GLY A 95 3.40 -3.04 21.43
C GLY A 95 2.82 -3.14 20.02
N THR A 96 3.66 -3.02 18.97
CA THR A 96 3.25 -3.16 17.56
C THR A 96 4.07 -4.21 16.84
N VAL A 97 3.49 -4.77 15.78
CA VAL A 97 4.14 -5.70 14.86
C VAL A 97 4.24 -4.99 13.51
N THR A 98 5.45 -4.94 12.95
CA THR A 98 5.67 -4.52 11.55
C THR A 98 5.38 -5.70 10.64
N VAL A 99 4.56 -5.48 9.62
CA VAL A 99 4.18 -6.48 8.63
C VAL A 99 4.35 -5.93 7.22
N ARG A 100 4.51 -6.82 6.24
CA ARG A 100 4.40 -6.44 4.84
C ARG A 100 2.93 -6.35 4.47
N LEU A 101 2.51 -5.17 4.02
CA LEU A 101 1.17 -4.90 3.52
C LEU A 101 1.23 -4.77 2.00
N GLU A 102 0.29 -5.41 1.34
CA GLU A 102 0.12 -5.37 -0.11
C GLU A 102 -1.28 -4.85 -0.42
N VAL A 103 -1.36 -3.88 -1.33
CA VAL A 103 -2.61 -3.39 -1.88
C VAL A 103 -2.66 -3.80 -3.34
N LEU A 104 -3.70 -4.55 -3.71
CA LEU A 104 -3.92 -4.99 -5.07
C LEU A 104 -4.68 -3.93 -5.87
N LEU A 105 -4.38 -3.79 -7.16
CA LEU A 105 -5.04 -2.83 -8.05
C LEU A 105 -6.56 -3.03 -8.06
N GLU A 106 -7.02 -4.29 -8.07
CA GLU A 106 -8.44 -4.62 -8.07
C GLU A 106 -9.19 -4.11 -6.83
N ASP A 107 -8.49 -3.97 -5.71
CA ASP A 107 -9.06 -3.53 -4.44
C ASP A 107 -9.00 -2.02 -4.25
N ILE A 108 -8.32 -1.29 -5.15
CA ILE A 108 -8.27 0.19 -5.12
C ILE A 108 -9.55 0.76 -5.72
N LEU A 109 -10.28 1.48 -4.88
CA LEU A 109 -11.46 2.25 -5.27
C LEU A 109 -11.08 3.65 -5.75
N GLN A 110 -10.20 4.34 -5.02
CA GLN A 110 -9.78 5.70 -5.33
C GLN A 110 -8.45 6.05 -4.67
N ILE A 111 -7.68 6.96 -5.27
CA ILE A 111 -6.49 7.58 -4.68
C ILE A 111 -6.74 9.09 -4.62
N VAL A 112 -6.68 9.67 -3.43
CA VAL A 112 -6.99 11.09 -3.18
C VAL A 112 -5.82 11.76 -2.45
N PRO A 113 -5.25 12.86 -2.96
CA PRO A 113 -4.26 13.62 -2.20
C PRO A 113 -4.92 14.34 -1.01
N SER A 114 -4.35 14.15 0.18
CA SER A 114 -4.67 14.90 1.38
C SER A 114 -4.07 16.32 1.22
N GLY A 115 -4.87 17.30 0.81
CA GLY A 115 -4.39 18.68 0.64
C GLY A 115 -5.12 19.55 -0.39
N LEU A 116 -6.07 19.01 -1.16
CA LEU A 116 -6.94 19.81 -2.05
C LEU A 116 -8.20 20.31 -1.31
N GLY A 117 -7.99 20.94 -0.15
CA GLY A 117 -9.03 21.59 0.63
C GLY A 117 -8.50 22.91 1.16
N GLY A 118 -8.50 23.92 0.29
CA GLY A 118 -8.09 25.30 0.56
C GLY A 118 -8.48 26.17 -0.62
#